data_AF-J3M2B3-F1
#
_entry.id   AF-J3M2B3-F1
#
_cell.length_a   1.000
_cell.length_b   1.000
_cell.length_c   1.000
_cell.angle_alpha   90.00
_cell.angle_beta   90.00
_cell.angle_gamma   90.00
#
_symmetry.space_group_name_H-M   'P 1'
#
loop_
_entity.id
_entity.type
_entity.pdbx_description
1 polymer ?
#
loop_
_entity_poly.entity_id
_entity_poly.type
_entity_poly.pdbx_seq_one_letter_code
_entity_poly.pdbx_strand_id
1 'polypeptide(L)'
;MATSSAYPPPPPYYRLYKDYEKDPSSAPEPPPPVDGPYQLFGATYTTDVVLPSLEDQGVRQLYPKSPNIDFKKELRTLNRELQLHILELADILVERPSQYARRVEDISLIFKNLHHLLNSLRPHQARATLIHMLENQIQRRKQAIEDIKQRREEAQKLLGESLLILDGNQPSLPAM
;
A
#
# COMPACT_ATOMS: atom_id res chain seq x y z
N MET A 1 -47.03 1.27 13.86
CA MET A 1 -45.72 0.91 14.44
C MET A 1 -44.66 1.20 13.39
N ALA A 2 -43.78 2.18 13.63
CA ALA A 2 -42.70 2.48 12.71
C ALA A 2 -41.63 1.39 12.85
N THR A 3 -41.51 0.55 11.84
CA THR A 3 -40.37 -0.37 11.69
C THR A 3 -39.13 0.47 11.42
N SER A 4 -38.45 0.94 12.48
CA SER A 4 -37.21 1.69 12.34
C SER A 4 -36.12 0.73 11.86
N SER A 5 -35.77 0.83 10.58
CA SER A 5 -34.55 0.21 10.03
C SER A 5 -33.33 0.69 10.80
N ALA A 6 -32.40 -0.20 11.11
CA ALA A 6 -31.13 0.12 11.77
C ALA A 6 -30.17 0.94 10.89
N TYR A 7 -30.44 1.00 9.58
CA TYR A 7 -29.63 1.71 8.60
C TYR A 7 -30.47 2.71 7.80
N PRO A 8 -29.87 3.85 7.38
CA PRO A 8 -30.54 4.81 6.52
C PRO A 8 -30.91 4.15 5.18
N PRO A 9 -32.03 4.55 4.56
CA PRO A 9 -32.36 4.11 3.23
C PRO A 9 -31.26 4.55 2.24
N PRO A 10 -31.03 3.78 1.16
CA PRO A 10 -30.05 4.15 0.16
C PRO A 10 -30.39 5.53 -0.45
N PRO A 11 -29.38 6.29 -0.88
CA PRO A 11 -29.60 7.57 -1.54
C PRO A 11 -30.59 7.45 -2.72
N PRO A 12 -31.47 8.44 -2.94
CA PRO A 12 -32.54 8.34 -3.93
C PRO A 12 -32.06 8.21 -5.39
N TYR A 13 -30.75 8.39 -5.63
CA TYR A 13 -30.11 8.32 -6.94
C TYR A 13 -30.26 6.97 -7.64
N TYR A 14 -30.55 5.87 -6.92
CA TYR A 14 -30.84 4.57 -7.56
C TYR A 14 -31.99 4.64 -8.57
N ARG A 15 -32.92 5.60 -8.42
CA ARG A 15 -34.06 5.79 -9.33
C ARG A 15 -33.65 6.30 -10.71
N LEU A 16 -32.44 6.87 -10.84
CA LEU A 16 -31.92 7.41 -12.10
C LEU A 16 -31.37 6.34 -13.03
N TYR A 17 -31.29 5.07 -12.58
CA TYR A 17 -30.71 3.95 -13.33
C TYR A 17 -31.77 2.99 -13.91
N LYS A 18 -33.04 3.38 -13.95
CA LYS A 18 -34.15 2.49 -14.35
C LYS A 18 -34.10 2.04 -15.80
N ASP A 19 -33.67 2.92 -16.70
CA ASP A 19 -33.70 2.67 -18.15
C ASP A 19 -32.30 2.36 -18.72
N TYR A 20 -31.31 2.13 -17.85
CA TYR A 20 -29.92 1.90 -18.24
C TYR A 20 -29.75 0.70 -19.19
N GLU A 21 -30.55 -0.37 -19.02
CA GLU A 21 -30.53 -1.53 -19.92
C GLU A 21 -30.93 -1.20 -21.36
N LYS A 22 -31.76 -0.16 -21.54
CA LYS A 22 -32.28 0.25 -22.86
C LYS A 22 -31.46 1.39 -23.45
N ASP A 23 -31.00 2.30 -22.60
CA ASP A 23 -30.19 3.45 -22.97
C ASP A 23 -29.09 3.67 -21.93
N PRO A 24 -27.84 3.28 -22.22
CA PRO A 24 -26.71 3.50 -21.32
C PRO A 24 -26.43 4.97 -20.98
N SER A 25 -26.95 5.91 -21.78
CA SER A 25 -26.81 7.36 -21.54
C SER A 25 -27.90 7.93 -20.61
N SER A 26 -28.91 7.14 -20.27
CA SER A 26 -29.99 7.54 -19.35
C SER A 26 -29.53 7.72 -17.91
N ALA A 27 -28.43 7.07 -17.53
CA ALA A 27 -27.83 7.20 -16.22
C ALA A 27 -26.89 8.42 -16.16
N PRO A 28 -26.97 9.24 -15.10
CA PRO A 28 -26.04 10.35 -14.94
C PRO A 28 -24.62 9.82 -14.73
N GLU A 29 -23.65 10.55 -15.29
CA GLU A 29 -22.24 10.34 -14.99
C GLU A 29 -21.97 10.54 -13.49
N PRO A 30 -20.99 9.84 -12.91
CA PRO A 30 -20.62 10.06 -11.52
C PRO A 30 -20.24 11.53 -11.30
N PRO A 31 -20.53 12.10 -10.11
CA PRO A 31 -20.13 13.45 -9.81
C PRO A 31 -18.61 13.59 -9.93
N PRO A 32 -18.10 14.78 -10.33
CA PRO A 32 -16.67 15.01 -10.39
C PRO A 32 -16.03 14.79 -9.01
N PRO A 33 -14.77 14.34 -8.94
CA PRO A 33 -14.03 14.27 -7.69
C PRO A 33 -14.09 15.62 -6.96
N VAL A 34 -14.30 15.56 -5.64
CA VAL A 34 -14.27 16.77 -4.81
C VAL A 34 -12.82 17.23 -4.71
N ASP A 35 -12.52 18.45 -5.14
CA ASP A 35 -11.21 19.08 -4.93
C ASP A 35 -11.24 19.96 -3.68
N GLY A 36 -10.25 19.76 -2.79
CA GLY A 36 -10.08 20.52 -1.56
C GLY A 36 -10.58 19.79 -0.30
N PRO A 37 -10.99 20.54 0.74
CA PRO A 37 -11.34 19.96 2.02
C PRO A 37 -12.71 19.24 1.98
N TYR A 38 -12.77 18.00 2.43
CA TYR A 38 -13.98 17.19 2.54
C TYR A 38 -14.12 16.58 3.94
N GLN A 39 -15.35 16.37 4.40
CA GLN A 39 -15.62 15.73 5.69
C GLN A 39 -15.76 14.22 5.50
N LEU A 40 -15.00 13.46 6.29
CA LEU A 40 -15.10 12.01 6.33
C LEU A 40 -15.02 11.55 7.79
N PHE A 41 -16.05 10.82 8.25
CA PHE A 41 -16.15 10.30 9.63
C PHE A 41 -15.91 11.36 10.74
N GLY A 42 -16.35 12.59 10.52
CA GLY A 42 -16.22 13.69 11.50
C GLY A 42 -14.84 14.37 11.52
N ALA A 43 -13.96 14.04 10.57
CA ALA A 43 -12.70 14.75 10.36
C ALA A 43 -12.66 15.41 8.98
N THR A 44 -12.03 16.59 8.92
CA THR A 44 -11.75 17.30 7.67
C THR A 44 -10.50 16.69 7.03
N TYR A 45 -10.65 16.12 5.84
CA TYR A 45 -9.57 15.67 4.98
C TYR A 45 -9.38 16.67 3.84
N THR A 46 -8.25 16.62 3.16
CA THR A 46 -7.99 17.37 1.92
C THR A 46 -7.59 16.39 0.83
N THR A 47 -7.85 16.74 -0.43
CA THR A 47 -7.33 16.01 -1.59
C THR A 47 -5.82 16.12 -1.75
N ASP A 48 -5.20 17.13 -1.15
CA ASP A 48 -3.74 17.28 -1.18
C ASP A 48 -3.09 16.21 -0.31
N VAL A 49 -2.34 15.29 -0.93
CA VAL A 49 -1.62 14.21 -0.23
C VAL A 49 -0.31 14.75 0.38
N VAL A 50 -0.40 15.84 1.14
CA VAL A 50 0.72 16.40 1.89
C VAL A 50 0.53 16.04 3.35
N LEU A 51 1.55 15.44 3.96
CA LEU A 51 1.55 15.20 5.39
C LEU A 51 1.54 16.55 6.11
N PRO A 52 0.48 16.90 6.86
CA PRO A 52 0.44 18.16 7.60
C PRO A 52 1.55 18.17 8.66
N SER A 53 2.16 19.33 8.87
CA SER A 53 3.25 19.44 9.84
C SER A 53 2.73 19.19 11.27
N LEU A 54 3.62 18.81 12.18
CA LEU A 54 3.25 18.65 13.59
C LEU A 54 2.75 19.97 14.21
N GLU A 55 3.29 21.11 13.76
CA GLU A 55 2.92 22.43 14.28
C GLU A 55 1.50 22.82 13.85
N ASP A 56 1.10 22.49 12.63
CA ASP A 56 -0.28 22.70 12.14
C ASP A 56 -1.30 21.87 12.93
N GLN A 57 -0.85 20.77 13.54
CA GLN A 57 -1.65 19.90 14.41
C GLN A 57 -1.62 20.35 15.88
N GLY A 58 -0.93 21.46 16.20
CA GLY A 58 -0.72 21.93 17.57
C GLY A 58 0.20 21.02 18.40
N VAL A 59 1.03 20.21 17.75
CA VAL A 59 1.93 19.24 18.39
C VAL A 59 3.36 19.76 18.35
N ARG A 60 4.04 19.75 19.50
CA ARG A 60 5.46 20.10 19.56
C ARG A 60 6.31 19.03 18.87
N GLN A 61 7.13 19.47 17.92
CA GLN A 61 8.11 18.60 17.26
C GLN A 61 9.33 18.36 18.17
N LEU A 62 9.72 17.09 18.34
CA LEU A 62 10.82 16.66 19.23
C LEU A 62 12.13 16.36 18.48
N TYR A 63 12.11 16.31 17.15
CA TYR A 63 13.27 16.00 16.30
C TYR A 63 13.63 17.20 15.39
N PRO A 64 14.86 17.32 14.89
CA PRO A 64 15.30 18.50 14.14
C PRO A 64 14.53 18.70 12.83
N LYS A 65 14.24 19.97 12.48
CA LYS A 65 13.59 20.38 11.22
C LYS A 65 14.54 20.42 10.01
N SER A 66 15.64 19.67 10.04
CA SER A 66 16.64 19.71 8.98
C SER A 66 16.13 19.02 7.70
N PRO A 67 16.55 19.46 6.49
CA PRO A 67 16.11 18.82 5.24
C PRO A 67 16.57 17.36 5.09
N ASN A 68 17.65 16.99 5.78
CA ASN A 68 18.28 15.67 5.72
C ASN A 68 18.16 14.96 7.06
N ILE A 69 16.93 14.57 7.41
CA ILE A 69 16.64 13.87 8.67
C ILE A 69 17.12 12.42 8.57
N ASP A 70 17.99 12.01 9.48
CA ASP A 70 18.28 10.60 9.68
C ASP A 70 17.12 9.94 10.44
N PHE A 71 16.11 9.49 9.68
CA PHE A 71 14.91 8.85 10.23
C PHE A 71 15.23 7.69 11.17
N LYS A 72 16.27 6.90 10.88
CA LYS A 72 16.63 5.74 11.69
C LYS A 72 17.17 6.16 13.05
N LYS A 73 18.02 7.19 13.07
CA LYS A 73 18.55 7.75 14.32
C LYS A 73 17.43 8.37 15.15
N GLU A 74 16.61 9.24 14.57
CA GLU A 74 15.55 9.95 15.29
C GLU A 74 14.46 9.01 15.83
N LEU A 75 14.02 8.03 15.04
CA LEU A 75 13.07 7.01 15.51
C LEU A 75 13.62 6.19 16.68
N ARG A 76 14.93 5.87 16.67
CA ARG A 76 15.59 5.16 17.78
C ARG A 76 15.69 6.02 19.03
N THR A 77 16.02 7.30 18.88
CA THR A 77 16.09 8.26 19.98
C THR A 77 14.73 8.39 20.66
N LEU A 78 13.67 8.67 19.88
CA LEU A 78 12.30 8.80 20.40
C LEU A 78 11.79 7.49 21.02
N ASN A 79 12.14 6.33 20.47
CA ASN A 79 11.75 5.05 21.06
C ASN A 79 12.43 4.83 22.43
N ARG A 80 13.70 5.20 22.58
CA ARG A 80 14.39 5.14 23.88
C ARG A 80 13.76 6.10 24.89
N GLU A 81 13.44 7.32 24.47
CA GLU A 81 12.75 8.31 25.29
C GLU A 81 11.36 7.80 25.74
N LEU A 82 10.60 7.19 24.82
CA LEU A 82 9.33 6.54 25.13
C LEU A 82 9.48 5.45 26.19
N GLN A 83 10.48 4.58 26.06
CA GLN A 83 10.73 3.51 27.05
C GLN A 83 11.04 4.09 28.43
N LEU A 84 11.83 5.15 28.51
CA LEU A 84 12.12 5.83 29.78
C LEU A 84 10.85 6.38 30.42
N HIS A 85 10.00 7.07 29.66
CA HIS A 85 8.74 7.60 30.20
C HIS A 85 7.74 6.53 30.62
N ILE A 86 7.75 5.35 29.99
CA ILE A 86 6.93 4.22 30.43
C ILE A 86 7.43 3.67 31.77
N LEU A 87 8.75 3.58 31.97
CA LEU A 87 9.33 3.17 33.25
C LEU A 87 9.01 4.20 34.35
N GLU A 88 9.21 5.48 34.08
CA GLU A 88 8.84 6.55 35.01
C GLU A 88 7.34 6.55 35.33
N LEU A 89 6.48 6.21 34.36
CA LEU A 89 5.05 6.06 34.62
C LEU A 89 4.78 4.91 35.60
N ALA A 90 5.47 3.78 35.46
CA ALA A 90 5.34 2.67 36.40
C ALA A 90 5.73 3.09 37.83
N ASP A 91 6.82 3.83 37.98
CA ASP A 91 7.26 4.36 39.28
C ASP A 91 6.25 5.35 39.87
N ILE A 92 5.74 6.29 39.05
CA ILE A 92 4.72 7.26 39.47
C ILE A 92 3.43 6.57 39.91
N LEU A 93 3.01 5.50 39.23
CA LEU A 93 1.79 4.77 39.59
C LEU A 93 1.92 4.09 40.96
N VAL A 94 3.14 3.72 41.37
CA VAL A 94 3.42 3.14 42.70
C VAL A 94 3.53 4.23 43.77
N GLU A 95 4.31 5.29 43.52
CA GLU A 95 4.59 6.31 44.53
C GLU A 95 3.53 7.40 44.64
N ARG A 96 3.02 7.90 43.51
CA ARG A 96 2.17 9.10 43.40
C ARG A 96 1.15 8.96 42.27
N PRO A 97 0.15 8.09 42.39
CA PRO A 97 -0.78 7.77 41.32
C PRO A 97 -1.59 8.97 40.83
N SER A 98 -1.74 10.04 41.61
CA SER A 98 -2.44 11.26 41.18
C SER A 98 -1.72 12.06 40.07
N GLN A 99 -0.42 11.83 39.85
CA GLN A 99 0.39 12.57 38.89
C GLN A 99 0.54 11.89 37.52
N TYR A 100 -0.11 10.73 37.31
CA TYR A 100 0.04 9.94 36.09
C TYR A 100 -0.34 10.69 34.80
N ALA A 101 -1.35 11.57 34.87
CA ALA A 101 -1.91 12.23 33.70
C ALA A 101 -0.87 13.01 32.88
N ARG A 102 0.00 13.77 33.57
CA ARG A 102 1.08 14.53 32.93
C ARG A 102 2.05 13.62 32.17
N ARG A 103 2.38 12.46 32.75
CA ARG A 103 3.30 11.51 32.11
C ARG A 103 2.66 10.85 30.89
N VAL A 104 1.34 10.58 30.94
CA VAL A 104 0.59 10.06 29.79
C VAL A 104 0.54 11.08 28.66
N GLU A 105 0.43 12.38 28.96
CA GLU A 105 0.53 13.45 27.95
C GLU A 105 1.91 13.47 27.26
N ASP A 106 3.00 13.35 28.02
CA ASP A 106 4.37 13.26 27.47
C ASP A 106 4.50 12.03 26.54
N ILE A 107 3.99 10.87 26.96
CA ILE A 107 3.98 9.65 26.16
C ILE A 107 3.17 9.85 24.87
N SER A 108 1.99 10.48 24.96
CA SER A 108 1.15 10.78 23.80
C SER A 108 1.87 11.71 22.81
N LEU A 109 2.62 12.70 23.31
CA LEU A 109 3.42 13.60 22.49
C LEU A 109 4.50 12.85 21.72
N ILE A 110 5.20 11.91 22.37
CA ILE A 110 6.25 11.10 21.72
C ILE A 110 5.64 10.19 20.65
N PHE A 111 4.49 9.56 20.93
CA PHE A 111 3.78 8.76 19.93
C PHE A 111 3.39 9.59 18.69
N LYS A 112 2.83 10.79 18.88
CA LYS A 112 2.49 11.68 17.76
C LYS A 112 3.72 12.00 16.90
N ASN A 113 4.87 12.27 17.52
CA ASN A 113 6.13 12.52 16.83
C ASN A 113 6.66 11.28 16.07
N LEU A 114 6.63 10.10 16.71
CA LEU A 114 6.99 8.83 16.07
C LEU A 114 6.11 8.54 14.85
N HIS A 115 4.79 8.69 15.00
CA HIS A 115 3.84 8.50 13.91
C HIS A 115 4.11 9.45 12.75
N HIS A 116 4.39 10.72 13.03
CA HIS A 116 4.70 11.68 11.99
C HIS A 116 5.99 11.33 11.22
N LEU A 117 7.07 10.92 11.92
CA LEU A 117 8.29 10.46 11.26
C LEU A 117 8.05 9.22 10.39
N LEU A 118 7.29 8.25 10.88
CA LEU A 118 6.93 7.06 10.10
C LEU A 118 6.09 7.42 8.88
N ASN A 119 5.13 8.34 9.02
CA ASN A 119 4.31 8.83 7.92
C ASN A 119 5.16 9.54 6.85
N SER A 120 6.17 10.31 7.27
CA SER A 120 7.12 10.95 6.36
C SER A 120 7.97 9.94 5.57
N LEU A 121 8.17 8.74 6.11
CA LEU A 121 8.91 7.66 5.44
C LEU A 121 8.06 6.87 4.43
N ARG A 122 6.73 6.95 4.49
CA ARG A 122 5.80 6.20 3.61
C ARG A 122 6.08 6.39 2.12
N PRO A 123 6.33 7.61 1.60
CA PRO A 123 6.63 7.79 0.18
C PRO A 123 7.94 7.11 -0.25
N HIS A 124 8.97 7.11 0.61
CA HIS A 124 10.22 6.39 0.35
C HIS A 124 10.00 4.88 0.33
N GLN A 125 9.21 4.36 1.29
CA GLN A 125 8.84 2.95 1.34
C GLN A 125 8.07 2.53 0.07
N ALA A 126 7.06 3.30 -0.35
CA ALA A 126 6.28 3.01 -1.55
C ALA A 126 7.15 2.92 -2.80
N ARG A 127 8.11 3.85 -2.97
CA ARG A 127 9.10 3.80 -4.07
C ARG A 127 9.98 2.56 -4.00
N ALA A 128 10.51 2.21 -2.82
CA ALA A 128 11.32 1.01 -2.65
C ALA A 128 10.54 -0.28 -2.96
N THR A 129 9.28 -0.35 -2.52
CA THR A 129 8.37 -1.46 -2.85
C THR A 129 8.11 -1.55 -4.36
N LEU A 130 7.91 -0.42 -5.03
CA LEU A 130 7.72 -0.38 -6.48
C LEU A 130 8.97 -0.88 -7.22
N ILE A 131 10.16 -0.43 -6.81
CA ILE A 131 11.43 -0.90 -7.37
C ILE A 131 11.55 -2.42 -7.23
N HIS A 132 11.32 -2.94 -6.03
CA HIS A 132 11.38 -4.39 -5.78
C HIS A 132 10.38 -5.18 -6.62
N MET A 133 9.16 -4.64 -6.81
CA MET A 133 8.16 -5.26 -7.68
C MET A 133 8.64 -5.33 -9.14
N LEU A 134 9.25 -4.26 -9.65
CA LEU A 134 9.77 -4.21 -11.02
C LEU A 134 10.97 -5.15 -11.21
N GLU A 135 11.88 -5.23 -10.23
CA GLU A 135 12.99 -6.18 -10.23
C GLU A 135 12.49 -7.62 -10.32
N ASN A 136 11.47 -7.97 -9.52
CA ASN A 136 10.85 -9.29 -9.57
C ASN A 136 10.18 -9.58 -10.93
N GLN A 137 9.55 -8.58 -11.55
CA GLN A 137 8.99 -8.74 -12.89
C GLN A 137 10.07 -8.99 -13.95
N ILE A 138 11.19 -8.27 -13.89
CA ILE A 138 12.33 -8.48 -14.79
C ILE A 138 12.87 -9.90 -14.62
N GLN A 139 13.03 -10.36 -13.37
CA GLN A 139 13.54 -11.69 -13.09
C GLN A 139 12.61 -12.79 -13.63
N ARG A 140 11.30 -12.66 -13.43
CA ARG A 140 10.30 -13.58 -14.00
C ARG A 140 10.34 -13.62 -15.52
N ARG A 141 10.47 -12.46 -16.17
CA ARG A 141 10.58 -12.38 -17.64
C ARG A 141 11.86 -13.04 -18.16
N LYS A 142 13.00 -12.86 -17.47
CA LYS A 142 14.26 -13.53 -17.81
C LYS A 142 14.13 -15.05 -17.70
N GLN A 143 13.53 -15.54 -16.62
CA GLN A 143 13.27 -16.98 -16.44
C GLN A 143 12.38 -17.53 -17.56
N ALA A 144 11.27 -16.86 -17.87
CA ALA A 144 10.38 -17.27 -18.96
C ALA A 144 11.08 -17.30 -20.34
N ILE A 145 11.97 -16.34 -20.62
CA ILE A 145 12.77 -16.35 -21.86
C ILE A 145 13.71 -17.56 -21.90
N GLU A 146 14.35 -17.88 -20.78
CA GLU A 146 15.26 -19.03 -20.70
C GLU A 146 14.51 -20.35 -20.87
N ASP A 147 13.35 -20.50 -20.24
CA ASP A 147 12.48 -21.66 -20.40
C ASP A 147 12.03 -21.84 -21.87
N ILE A 148 11.70 -20.75 -22.55
CA ILE A 148 11.33 -20.77 -23.98
C ILE A 148 12.52 -21.19 -24.85
N LYS A 149 13.73 -20.66 -24.57
CA LYS A 149 14.94 -21.04 -25.30
C LYS A 149 15.27 -22.52 -25.14
N GLN A 150 15.18 -23.03 -23.91
CA GLN A 150 15.41 -24.43 -23.62
C GLN A 150 14.44 -25.33 -24.38
N ARG A 151 13.13 -25.04 -24.30
CA ARG A 151 12.10 -25.79 -25.04
C ARG A 151 12.28 -25.73 -26.55
N ARG A 152 12.74 -24.59 -27.08
CA ARG A 152 13.06 -24.44 -28.51
C ARG A 152 14.21 -25.35 -28.91
N GLU A 153 15.28 -25.40 -28.11
CA GLU A 153 16.44 -26.25 -28.39
C GLU A 153 16.06 -27.73 -28.35
N GLU A 154 15.28 -28.14 -27.36
CA GLU A 154 14.72 -29.50 -27.25
C GLU A 154 13.87 -29.85 -28.49
N ALA A 155 12.97 -28.97 -28.92
CA ALA A 155 12.16 -29.17 -30.11
C ALA A 155 13.00 -29.24 -31.40
N GLN A 156 14.04 -28.41 -31.53
CA GLN A 156 14.95 -28.46 -32.68
C GLN A 156 15.75 -29.76 -32.74
N LYS A 157 16.20 -30.30 -31.60
CA LYS A 157 16.88 -31.61 -31.52
C LYS A 157 15.94 -32.73 -31.98
N LEU A 158 14.72 -32.77 -31.43
CA LEU A 158 13.72 -33.77 -31.80
C LEU A 158 13.35 -33.73 -33.30
N LEU A 159 13.20 -32.53 -33.87
CA LEU A 159 12.95 -32.35 -35.30
C LEU A 159 14.14 -32.81 -36.15
N GLY A 160 15.38 -32.51 -35.75
CA GLY A 160 16.59 -32.97 -36.44
C GLY A 160 16.73 -34.49 -36.44
N GLU A 161 16.47 -35.13 -35.29
CA GLU A 161 16.43 -36.59 -35.17
C GLU A 161 15.36 -37.21 -36.08
N SER A 162 14.15 -36.63 -36.09
CA SER A 162 13.04 -37.11 -36.93
C SER A 162 13.34 -36.97 -38.44
N LEU A 163 14.00 -35.88 -38.85
CA LEU A 163 14.39 -35.65 -40.24
C LEU A 163 15.43 -36.67 -40.71
N LEU A 164 16.42 -36.99 -39.86
CA LEU A 164 17.42 -38.03 -40.13
C LEU A 164 16.79 -39.42 -40.29
N ILE A 165 15.74 -39.72 -39.52
CA ILE A 165 14.98 -40.98 -39.64
C ILE A 165 14.23 -41.04 -40.98
N LEU A 166 13.67 -39.92 -41.44
CA LEU A 166 12.92 -39.84 -42.70
C LEU A 166 13.83 -39.90 -43.94
N ASP A 167 14.99 -39.23 -43.91
CA ASP A 167 15.99 -39.30 -44.99
C ASP A 167 16.68 -40.68 -45.06
N GLY A 168 16.59 -41.48 -44.00
CA GLY A 168 17.22 -42.80 -43.88
C GLY A 168 16.41 -44.00 -44.40
N ASN A 169 15.15 -43.85 -44.87
CA ASN A 169 14.39 -45.03 -45.32
C ASN A 169 13.21 -44.71 -46.30
N GLN A 170 13.47 -44.75 -47.62
CA GLN A 170 12.55 -45.41 -48.54
C GLN A 170 13.05 -46.86 -48.73
N PRO A 171 12.53 -47.85 -48.00
CA PRO A 171 12.74 -49.23 -48.38
C PRO A 171 11.86 -49.48 -49.60
N SER A 172 12.51 -49.73 -50.73
CA SER A 172 11.89 -50.19 -51.97
C SER A 172 10.96 -51.37 -51.68
N LEU A 173 9.68 -51.19 -52.00
CA LEU A 173 8.74 -52.30 -52.18
C LEU A 173 9.33 -53.26 -53.22
N PRO A 174 9.56 -54.54 -52.90
CA PRO A 174 9.92 -55.50 -53.94
C PRO A 174 8.67 -55.76 -54.79
N ALA A 175 8.83 -55.58 -56.09
CA ALA A 175 7.89 -56.02 -57.11
C ALA A 175 7.96 -57.55 -57.28
N MET A 176 6.80 -58.11 -57.66
CA MET A 176 6.46 -59.50 -58.01
C MET A 176 6.05 -60.42 -56.87
#